data_AF-A0A0T9QM66-F1
#
_entry.id   AF-A0A0T9QM66-F1
#
_cell.length_a   1.000
_cell.length_b   1.000
_cell.length_c   1.000
_cell.angle_alpha   90.00
_cell.angle_beta   90.00
_cell.angle_gamma   90.00
#
_symmetry.space_group_name_H-M   'P 1'
#
loop_
_entity.id
_entity.type
_entity.pdbx_description
1 polymer ?
#
loop_
_entity_poly.entity_id
_entity_poly.type
_entity_poly.pdbx_seq_one_letter_code
_entity_poly.pdbx_strand_id
1 'polypeptide(L)' 'MGKQADINDTQVRATVIVDDGCDWTKYLNWLAKAKYRIRNGINEAPPARPKVAPVSFKSVKKPRKKGHRVVQQAIGAV' A
#
# COMPACT_ATOMS: atom_id res chain seq x y z
N MET A 1 -20.95 -21.45 16.15
CA MET A 1 -19.95 -20.54 16.77
C MET A 1 -18.78 -20.40 15.82
N GLY A 2 -18.60 -19.23 15.21
CA GLY A 2 -17.49 -18.98 14.27
C GLY A 2 -16.18 -18.80 15.05
N LYS A 3 -15.11 -19.50 14.64
CA LYS A 3 -13.76 -19.24 15.16
C LYS A 3 -13.40 -17.78 14.85
N GLN A 4 -13.22 -16.97 15.88
CA GLN A 4 -12.72 -15.60 15.75
C GLN A 4 -11.27 -15.70 15.29
N ALA A 5 -10.97 -15.19 14.09
CA ALA A 5 -9.61 -15.18 13.56
C ALA A 5 -8.71 -14.38 14.51
N ASP A 6 -7.61 -14.99 14.97
CA ASP A 6 -6.61 -14.28 15.76
C ASP A 6 -5.91 -13.26 14.86
N ILE A 7 -6.05 -11.98 15.21
CA ILE A 7 -5.43 -10.88 14.46
C ILE A 7 -3.89 -10.93 14.50
N ASN A 8 -3.34 -11.71 15.43
CA ASN A 8 -1.92 -11.97 15.57
C ASN A 8 -1.46 -13.23 14.80
N ASP A 9 -2.37 -13.99 14.22
CA ASP A 9 -2.04 -15.13 13.37
C ASP A 9 -1.12 -14.66 12.24
N THR A 10 0.01 -15.34 12.09
CA THR A 10 0.98 -15.13 11.01
C THR A 10 0.37 -15.20 9.61
N GLN A 11 -0.71 -15.97 9.40
CA GLN A 11 -1.47 -15.98 8.14
C GLN A 11 -2.29 -14.70 7.93
N VAL A 12 -2.88 -14.14 8.99
CA VAL A 12 -3.63 -12.86 8.94
C VAL A 12 -2.69 -11.66 8.78
N ARG A 13 -1.47 -11.75 9.34
CA ARG A 13 -0.41 -10.73 9.22
C ARG A 13 0.37 -10.74 7.90
N ALA A 14 0.05 -11.62 6.95
CA ALA A 14 0.63 -11.58 5.62
C ALA A 14 0.01 -10.43 4.82
N THR A 15 0.34 -9.18 5.18
CA THR A 15 0.05 -8.04 4.31
C THR A 15 0.76 -8.29 2.99
N VAL A 16 0.01 -8.35 1.89
CA VAL A 16 0.54 -8.51 0.54
C VAL A 16 0.40 -7.18 -0.18
N ILE A 17 1.47 -6.73 -0.82
CA ILE A 17 1.41 -5.68 -1.83
C ILE A 17 0.94 -6.34 -3.12
N VAL A 18 -0.22 -5.90 -3.60
CA VAL A 18 -0.75 -6.28 -4.90
C VAL A 18 -0.40 -5.18 -5.88
N ASP A 19 0.36 -5.53 -6.91
CA ASP A 19 0.58 -4.68 -8.07
C ASP A 19 -0.34 -5.19 -9.18
N ASP A 20 -1.27 -4.37 -9.62
CA ASP A 20 -2.27 -4.75 -10.62
C ASP A 20 -1.70 -4.77 -12.05
N GLY A 21 -0.47 -4.27 -12.24
CA GLY A 21 0.25 -4.28 -13.51
C GLY A 21 -0.35 -3.34 -14.55
N CYS A 22 -1.18 -2.37 -14.13
CA CYS A 22 -1.72 -1.35 -15.02
C CYS A 22 -0.78 -0.15 -15.12
N ASP A 23 -0.69 0.47 -16.30
CA ASP A 23 -0.08 1.80 -16.41
C ASP A 23 -1.09 2.85 -15.95
N TRP A 24 -0.81 3.44 -14.79
CA TRP A 24 -1.64 4.45 -14.15
C TRP A 24 -1.32 5.87 -14.59
N THR A 25 -0.26 6.09 -15.38
CA THR A 25 0.29 7.44 -15.65
C THR A 25 -0.75 8.40 -16.21
N LYS A 26 -1.46 7.99 -17.28
CA LYS A 26 -2.49 8.84 -17.91
C LYS A 26 -3.67 9.08 -16.97
N TYR A 27 -4.07 8.06 -16.22
CA TYR A 27 -5.17 8.16 -15.27
C TYR A 27 -4.84 9.10 -14.10
N LEU A 28 -3.62 9.04 -13.56
CA LEU A 28 -3.16 9.93 -12.49
C LEU A 28 -3.09 11.38 -12.98
N ASN A 29 -2.61 11.62 -14.20
CA ASN A 29 -2.64 12.94 -14.82
C ASN A 29 -4.09 13.45 -15.03
N TRP A 30 -4.99 12.56 -15.44
CA TRP A 30 -6.41 12.89 -15.52
C TRP A 30 -6.96 13.25 -14.15
N LEU A 31 -6.72 12.45 -13.09
CA LEU A 31 -7.15 12.76 -11.72
C LEU A 31 -6.61 14.10 -11.22
N ALA A 32 -5.32 14.39 -11.47
CA ALA A 32 -4.70 15.65 -11.07
C ALA A 32 -5.41 16.88 -11.66
N LYS A 33 -6.03 16.74 -12.84
CA LYS A 33 -6.80 17.80 -13.51
C LYS A 33 -8.29 17.85 -13.14
N ALA A 34 -8.77 17.05 -12.18
CA ALA A 34 -10.19 16.99 -11.83
C ALA A 34 -10.77 18.36 -11.45
N LYS A 35 -10.08 19.14 -10.60
CA LYS A 35 -10.54 20.48 -10.19
C LYS A 35 -10.61 21.45 -11.38
N TYR A 36 -9.65 21.40 -12.30
CA TYR A 36 -9.66 22.21 -13.51
C TYR A 36 -10.87 21.87 -14.39
N ARG A 37 -11.15 20.58 -14.59
CA ARG A 37 -12.31 20.13 -15.37
C ARG A 37 -13.62 20.59 -14.75
N ILE A 38 -13.79 20.41 -13.44
CA ILE A 38 -14.98 20.86 -12.69
C ILE A 38 -15.16 22.38 -12.85
N ARG A 39 -14.10 23.16 -12.64
CA ARG A 39 -14.15 24.62 -12.74
C ARG A 39 -14.60 25.10 -14.12
N ASN A 40 -14.19 24.40 -15.18
CA ASN A 40 -14.49 24.79 -16.55
C ASN A 40 -15.67 24.01 -17.15
N GLY A 41 -16.40 23.21 -16.35
CA GLY A 41 -17.52 22.40 -16.83
C GLY A 41 -17.17 21.30 -17.84
N ILE A 42 -15.91 20.85 -17.87
CA ILE A 42 -15.43 19.86 -18.84
C ILE A 42 -15.78 18.45 -18.34
N ASN A 43 -16.65 17.76 -19.08
CA ASN A 43 -16.93 16.34 -18.86
C ASN A 43 -16.04 15.47 -19.74
N GLU A 44 -14.86 15.11 -19.23
CA GLU A 44 -13.91 14.22 -19.90
C GLU A 44 -13.91 12.86 -19.20
N ALA A 45 -14.10 11.79 -19.95
CA ALA A 45 -14.03 10.43 -19.42
C ALA A 45 -12.60 10.09 -18.94
N PRO A 46 -12.46 9.25 -17.90
CA PRO A 46 -11.15 8.79 -17.48
C PRO A 46 -10.47 7.99 -18.60
N PRO A 47 -9.16 8.17 -18.82
CA PRO A 47 -8.44 7.45 -19.85
C PRO A 47 -8.35 5.95 -19.52
N ALA A 48 -8.20 5.13 -20.57
CA ALA A 48 -7.98 3.70 -20.42
C ALA A 48 -6.72 3.41 -19.59
N ARG A 49 -6.78 2.36 -18.77
CA ARG A 49 -5.68 1.85 -17.95
C ARG A 49 -5.18 0.53 -18.56
N PRO A 50 -4.24 0.58 -19.52
CA PRO A 50 -3.77 -0.63 -20.17
C PRO A 50 -2.97 -1.48 -19.19
N LYS A 51 -3.18 -2.79 -19.25
CA LYS A 51 -2.41 -3.76 -18.47
C LYS A 51 -1.07 -3.97 -19.17
N VAL A 52 0.01 -3.50 -18.54
CA VAL A 52 1.38 -3.57 -19.06
C VAL A 52 2.19 -4.72 -18.45
N ALA A 53 1.71 -5.26 -17.33
CA ALA A 53 2.34 -6.38 -16.63
C ALA A 53 1.29 -7.35 -16.07
N PRO A 54 1.65 -8.62 -15.84
CA PRO A 54 0.82 -9.52 -15.04
C PRO A 54 0.67 -8.98 -13.61
N VAL A 55 -0.46 -9.31 -12.97
CA VAL A 55 -0.69 -8.96 -11.56
C VAL A 55 0.36 -9.67 -10.71
N SER A 56 1.02 -8.93 -9.82
CA SER A 56 2.05 -9.48 -8.94
C SER A 56 1.68 -9.32 -7.48
N PHE A 57 2.02 -10.34 -6.70
CA PHE A 57 1.77 -10.39 -5.26
C PHE A 57 3.12 -10.46 -4.55
N LYS A 58 3.41 -9.49 -3.68
CA LYS A 58 4.63 -9.46 -2.88
C LYS A 58 4.28 -9.43 -1.41
N SER A 59 4.85 -10.33 -0.62
CA SER A 59 4.71 -10.25 0.84
C SER A 59 5.38 -8.98 1.36
N VAL A 60 4.68 -8.24 2.23
CA VAL A 60 5.29 -7.15 2.99
C VAL A 60 6.25 -7.78 3.98
N LYS A 61 7.53 -7.44 3.87
CA LYS A 61 8.54 -7.89 4.82
C LYS A 61 8.12 -7.46 6.21
N LYS A 62 8.13 -8.39 7.18
CA LYS A 62 7.86 -8.07 8.58
C LYS A 62 8.79 -6.92 9.01
N PRO A 63 8.26 -5.88 9.69
CA PRO A 63 9.10 -4.82 10.24
C PRO A 63 10.16 -5.48 11.15
N ARG A 64 11.44 -5.15 10.92
CA ARG A 64 12.53 -5.67 11.74
C ARG A 64 12.31 -5.13 13.16
N LYS A 65 12.29 -6.01 14.16
CA LYS A 65 12.33 -5.58 15.57
C LYS A 65 13.58 -4.71 15.73
N LYS A 66 13.43 -3.44 16.13
CA LYS A 66 14.58 -2.62 16.56
C LYS A 66 15.31 -3.42 17.64
N GLY A 67 16.57 -3.74 17.39
CA GLY A 67 17.39 -4.49 18.34
C GLY A 67 17.42 -3.75 19.68
N HIS A 68 17.19 -4.48 20.76
CA HIS A 68 17.31 -4.02 22.15
C HIS A 68 18.79 -3.77 22.50
N ARG A 69 19.47 -2.92 21.72
CA ARG A 69 20.92 -2.73 21.80
C ARG A 69 21.20 -1.25 21.55
N VAL A 70 20.95 -0.43 22.57
CA VAL A 70 21.64 0.85 22.91
C VAL A 70 21.06 1.39 24.23
N VAL A 71 19.75 1.21 24.51
CA VAL A 71 19.10 1.91 25.64
C VAL A 71 19.45 1.33 27.02
N GLN A 72 19.67 0.02 27.16
CA GLN A 72 19.95 -0.60 28.47
C GLN A 72 21.40 -0.46 28.97
N GLN A 73 22.33 0.03 28.14
CA GLN A 73 23.69 0.33 28.59
C GLN A 73 23.87 1.79 29.03
N ALA A 74 22.89 2.65 28.73
CA ALA A 74 22.91 4.08 29.12
C ALA A 74 22.17 4.35 30.45
N ILE A 75 21.29 3.45 30.88
CA ILE A 75 20.65 3.50 32.19
C ILE A 75 21.37 2.44 33.01
N GLY A 76 22.37 2.86 33.80
CA GLY A 76 23.16 1.96 34.63
C GLY A 76 22.26 1.10 35.51
N ALA A 77 22.08 -0.16 35.13
CA ALA A 77 21.58 -1.19 36.01
C ALA A 77 22.74 -1.59 36.92
N VAL A 78 22.76 -0.98 38.10
CA VAL A 78 23.33 -1.54 39.33
C VAL A 78 22.27 -2.42 39.96
#